data_AF-A0A371BFN3-F1
#
_entry.id   AF-A0A371BFN3-F1
#
_cell.length_a   1.000
_cell.length_b   1.000
_cell.length_c   1.000
_cell.angle_alpha   90.00
_cell.angle_beta   90.00
_cell.angle_gamma   90.00
#
_symmetry.space_group_name_H-M   'P 1'
#
loop_
_entity.id
_entity.type
_entity.pdbx_description
1 polymer ?
#
loop_
_entity_poly.entity_id
_entity_poly.type
_entity_poly.pdbx_seq_one_letter_code
_entity_poly.pdbx_strand_id
1 'polypeptide(L)'
;MEGAGMKDELSGRRDPSHGHSKELLIGFVRRVKDLRQQVRDLNADKADVKKEARTAGFDSTKIEEVVRWMERCEKHGQTEMEEAEALFDLYRDAVAGKGMDFDEIMNDARDRALLKKFAPDDQTVPAAPTRKVKAASNALAYAAVNQMLRGDG
;
A
#
# COMPACT_ATOMS: atom_id res chain seq x y z
N MET A 1 33.58 -9.85 77.37
CA MET A 1 33.93 -8.69 76.54
C MET A 1 34.79 -9.23 75.42
N GLU A 2 34.14 -9.53 74.29
CA GLU A 2 34.19 -8.74 73.03
C GLU A 2 35.40 -9.21 72.20
N GLY A 3 35.26 -9.99 71.12
CA GLY A 3 34.17 -10.01 70.14
C GLY A 3 34.47 -9.03 68.99
N ALA A 4 35.65 -9.10 68.37
CA ALA A 4 36.00 -8.25 67.24
C ALA A 4 36.88 -9.00 66.24
N GLY A 5 36.54 -8.90 64.95
CA GLY A 5 37.41 -9.29 63.85
C GLY A 5 36.83 -10.25 62.82
N MET A 6 35.54 -10.14 62.47
CA MET A 6 34.93 -10.92 61.39
C MET A 6 34.05 -10.01 60.50
N LYS A 7 34.62 -8.92 59.99
CA LYS A 7 33.97 -8.02 59.03
C LYS A 7 35.06 -7.30 58.23
N ASP A 8 35.52 -7.87 57.12
CA ASP A 8 36.04 -7.12 55.94
C ASP A 8 36.81 -7.98 54.91
N GLU A 9 36.32 -9.17 54.55
CA GLU A 9 36.89 -9.92 53.41
C GLU A 9 35.88 -10.25 52.30
N LEU A 10 34.71 -9.61 52.29
CA LEU A 10 33.69 -9.87 51.26
C LEU A 10 33.53 -8.75 50.21
N SER A 11 34.36 -7.70 50.23
CA SER A 11 34.29 -6.60 49.24
C SER A 11 35.10 -6.85 47.95
N GLY A 12 35.63 -8.06 47.72
CA GLY A 12 36.66 -8.29 46.71
C GLY A 12 36.23 -9.03 45.43
N ARG A 13 35.01 -9.57 45.33
CA ARG A 13 34.54 -10.21 44.07
C ARG A 13 34.07 -9.15 43.09
N ARG A 14 35.03 -8.47 42.45
CA ARG A 14 34.78 -7.65 41.27
C ARG A 14 34.34 -8.61 40.17
N ASP A 15 33.04 -8.74 39.92
CA ASP A 15 32.52 -9.60 38.86
C ASP A 15 33.15 -9.17 37.52
N PRO A 16 34.00 -10.00 36.89
CA PRO A 16 34.68 -9.64 35.65
C PRO A 16 33.70 -9.43 34.48
N SER A 17 32.45 -9.89 34.62
CA SER A 17 31.36 -9.75 33.65
C SER A 17 30.81 -8.31 33.52
N HIS A 18 30.82 -7.53 34.60
CA HIS A 18 30.18 -6.20 34.62
C HIS A 18 30.93 -5.16 33.76
N GLY A 19 32.25 -5.24 33.69
CA GLY A 19 33.07 -4.37 32.82
C GLY A 19 32.90 -4.70 31.34
N HIS A 20 32.95 -5.99 31.00
CA HIS A 20 32.86 -6.47 29.63
C HIS A 20 31.50 -6.15 28.98
N SER A 21 30.40 -6.37 29.71
CA SER A 21 29.05 -6.06 29.21
C SER A 21 28.86 -4.56 28.93
N LYS A 22 29.45 -3.70 29.77
CA LYS A 22 29.42 -2.24 29.60
C LYS A 22 30.23 -1.80 28.37
N GLU A 23 31.42 -2.36 28.17
CA GLU A 23 32.27 -2.07 27.01
C GLU A 23 31.60 -2.48 25.70
N LEU A 24 30.99 -3.67 25.66
CA LEU A 24 30.21 -4.15 24.50
C LEU A 24 29.06 -3.22 24.17
N LEU A 25 28.26 -2.82 25.18
CA LEU A 25 27.14 -1.90 25.00
C LEU A 25 27.61 -0.55 24.43
N ILE A 26 28.67 0.03 24.99
CA ILE A 26 29.26 1.29 24.48
C ILE A 26 29.71 1.11 23.03
N GLY A 27 30.34 -0.02 22.69
CA GLY A 27 30.76 -0.34 21.32
C GLY A 27 29.59 -0.44 20.34
N PHE A 28 28.48 -1.10 20.71
CA PHE A 28 27.27 -1.14 19.88
C PHE A 28 26.65 0.25 19.70
N VAL A 29 26.51 1.04 20.76
CA VAL A 29 25.94 2.38 20.71
C VAL A 29 26.74 3.30 19.79
N ARG A 30 28.08 3.26 19.88
CA ARG A 30 28.95 4.04 18.99
C ARG A 30 28.77 3.65 17.54
N ARG A 31 28.82 2.35 17.21
CA ARG A 31 28.63 1.88 15.84
C ARG A 31 27.26 2.27 15.26
N VAL A 32 26.19 2.14 16.04
CA VAL A 32 24.85 2.56 15.59
C VAL A 32 24.80 4.07 15.38
N LYS A 33 25.43 4.87 16.25
CA LYS A 33 25.51 6.32 16.07
C LYS A 33 26.26 6.68 14.78
N ASP A 34 27.37 6.02 14.51
CA ASP A 34 28.18 6.25 13.31
C ASP A 34 27.40 5.87 12.04
N LEU A 35 26.72 4.72 12.03
CA LEU A 35 25.84 4.31 10.92
C LEU A 35 24.70 5.32 10.71
N ARG A 36 24.11 5.85 11.79
CA ARG A 36 23.07 6.88 11.66
C ARG A 36 23.60 8.18 11.09
N GLN A 37 24.86 8.53 11.35
CA GLN A 37 25.48 9.70 10.74
C GLN A 37 25.71 9.45 9.25
N GLN A 38 26.26 8.31 8.87
CA GLN A 38 26.46 7.93 7.46
C GLN A 38 25.13 7.95 6.68
N VAL A 39 24.05 7.42 7.27
CA VAL A 39 22.71 7.46 6.65
C VAL A 39 22.22 8.90 6.45
N ARG A 40 22.55 9.85 7.35
CA ARG A 40 22.19 11.26 7.16
C ARG A 40 22.95 11.86 5.99
N ASP A 41 24.24 11.59 5.90
CA ASP A 41 25.10 12.10 4.83
C ASP A 41 24.64 11.55 3.47
N LEU A 42 24.41 10.24 3.37
CA LEU A 42 23.87 9.60 2.16
C LEU A 42 22.48 10.13 1.76
N ASN A 43 21.64 10.46 2.73
CA ASN A 43 20.33 11.06 2.44
C ASN A 43 20.46 12.51 1.94
N ALA A 44 21.46 13.25 2.41
CA ALA A 44 21.76 14.59 1.90
C ALA A 44 22.24 14.50 0.45
N ASP A 45 23.18 13.61 0.15
CA ASP A 45 23.65 13.36 -1.22
C ASP A 45 22.50 12.97 -2.16
N LYS A 46 21.63 12.04 -1.71
CA LYS A 46 20.42 11.66 -2.46
C LYS A 46 19.49 12.84 -2.71
N ALA A 47 19.36 13.76 -1.75
CA ALA A 47 18.54 14.95 -1.90
C ALA A 47 19.14 15.93 -2.92
N ASP A 48 20.46 16.07 -2.95
CA ASP A 48 21.14 16.94 -3.89
C ASP A 48 21.06 16.41 -5.32
N VAL A 49 21.27 15.12 -5.55
CA VAL A 49 21.04 14.47 -6.85
C VAL A 49 19.59 14.68 -7.34
N LYS A 50 18.60 14.60 -6.44
CA LYS A 50 17.20 14.88 -6.79
C LYS A 50 16.97 16.33 -7.17
N LYS A 51 17.65 17.29 -6.55
CA LYS A 51 17.57 18.71 -6.92
C LYS A 51 18.21 18.98 -8.28
N GLU A 52 19.36 18.36 -8.54
CA GLU A 52 20.02 18.41 -9.85
C GLU A 52 19.09 17.88 -10.95
N ALA A 53 18.48 16.71 -10.74
CA ALA A 53 17.51 16.13 -11.66
C ALA A 53 16.32 17.06 -11.93
N ARG A 54 15.76 17.70 -10.89
CA ARG A 54 14.69 18.70 -11.05
C ARG A 54 15.12 19.91 -11.86
N THR A 55 16.35 20.38 -11.64
CA THR A 55 16.93 21.53 -12.37
C THR A 55 17.11 21.19 -13.85
N ALA A 56 17.44 19.93 -14.15
CA ALA A 56 17.49 19.40 -15.50
C ALA A 56 16.11 19.10 -16.13
N GLY A 57 15.01 19.32 -15.40
CA GLY A 57 13.64 19.14 -15.90
C GLY A 57 13.05 17.74 -15.69
N PHE A 58 13.70 16.86 -14.92
CA PHE A 58 13.20 15.52 -14.63
C PHE A 58 12.32 15.48 -13.36
N ASP A 59 11.35 14.57 -13.33
CA ASP A 59 10.57 14.29 -12.12
C ASP A 59 11.36 13.38 -11.16
N SER A 60 11.89 13.98 -10.10
CA SER A 60 12.62 13.28 -9.03
C SER A 60 11.84 12.12 -8.37
N THR A 61 10.51 12.17 -8.38
CA THR A 61 9.65 11.13 -7.80
C THR A 61 9.66 9.90 -8.69
N LYS A 62 9.53 10.10 -10.01
CA LYS A 62 9.58 9.01 -10.99
C LYS A 62 10.95 8.35 -11.06
N ILE A 63 12.02 9.12 -10.90
CA ILE A 63 13.38 8.54 -10.76
C ILE A 63 13.44 7.60 -9.56
N GLU A 64 12.89 7.98 -8.40
CA GLU A 64 12.90 7.12 -7.22
C GLU A 64 12.00 5.89 -7.38
N GLU A 65 10.87 6.00 -8.07
CA GLU A 65 10.03 4.84 -8.43
C GLU A 65 10.81 3.84 -9.30
N VAL A 66 11.56 4.34 -10.31
CA VAL A 66 12.40 3.50 -11.18
C VAL A 66 13.51 2.82 -10.40
N VAL A 67 14.23 3.54 -9.53
CA VAL A 67 15.29 2.94 -8.70
C VAL A 67 14.74 1.82 -7.83
N ARG A 68 13.60 2.04 -7.16
CA ARG A 68 12.96 0.99 -6.34
C ARG A 68 12.50 -0.19 -7.17
N TRP A 69 12.04 0.05 -8.40
CA TRP A 69 11.68 -1.01 -9.32
C TRP A 69 12.92 -1.85 -9.67
N MET A 70 14.04 -1.22 -10.00
CA MET A 70 15.31 -1.91 -10.29
C MET A 70 15.81 -2.74 -9.10
N GLU A 71 15.79 -2.18 -7.88
CA GLU A 71 16.15 -2.92 -6.65
C GLU A 71 15.28 -4.16 -6.43
N ARG A 72 13.99 -4.11 -6.79
CA ARG A 72 13.10 -5.28 -6.74
C ARG A 72 13.44 -6.30 -7.82
N CYS A 73 13.74 -5.85 -9.04
CA CYS A 73 14.19 -6.73 -10.13
C CYS A 73 15.49 -7.44 -9.78
N GLU A 74 16.44 -6.78 -9.12
CA GLU A 74 17.68 -7.42 -8.64
C GLU A 74 17.41 -8.50 -7.58
N LYS A 75 16.39 -8.30 -6.74
CA LYS A 75 16.06 -9.22 -5.65
C LYS A 75 15.19 -10.41 -6.09
N HIS A 76 14.25 -10.19 -7.01
CA HIS A 76 13.21 -11.15 -7.37
C HIS A 76 13.33 -11.65 -8.82
N GLY A 77 14.10 -10.96 -9.66
CA GLY A 77 14.18 -11.22 -11.09
C GLY A 77 13.21 -10.34 -11.88
N GLN A 78 13.60 -10.01 -13.10
CA GLN A 78 12.83 -9.12 -13.96
C GLN A 78 11.51 -9.74 -14.42
N THR A 79 11.50 -11.04 -14.75
CA THR A 79 10.30 -11.74 -15.22
C THR A 79 9.19 -11.76 -14.17
N GLU A 80 9.51 -12.05 -12.90
CA GLU A 80 8.50 -12.02 -11.82
C GLU A 80 7.90 -10.62 -11.63
N MET A 81 8.71 -9.57 -11.80
CA MET A 81 8.26 -8.18 -11.70
C MET A 81 7.33 -7.80 -12.87
N GLU A 82 7.67 -8.20 -14.09
CA GLU A 82 6.84 -7.97 -15.28
C GLU A 82 5.49 -8.70 -15.18
N GLU A 83 5.48 -9.95 -14.71
CA GLU A 83 4.24 -10.71 -14.47
C GLU A 83 3.37 -10.03 -13.40
N ALA A 84 3.97 -9.53 -12.32
CA ALA A 84 3.24 -8.82 -11.28
C ALA A 84 2.63 -7.51 -11.78
N GLU A 85 3.33 -6.78 -12.66
CA GLU A 85 2.81 -5.57 -13.30
C GLU A 85 1.67 -5.86 -14.26
N ALA A 86 1.79 -6.90 -15.08
CA ALA A 86 0.72 -7.35 -15.97
C ALA A 86 -0.54 -7.72 -15.18
N LEU A 87 -0.38 -8.40 -14.04
CA LEU A 87 -1.51 -8.76 -13.17
C LEU A 87 -2.14 -7.52 -12.50
N PHE A 88 -1.31 -6.56 -12.08
CA PHE A 88 -1.80 -5.29 -11.54
C PHE A 88 -2.61 -4.50 -12.58
N ASP A 89 -2.12 -4.40 -13.80
CA ASP A 89 -2.81 -3.72 -14.89
C ASP A 89 -4.14 -4.40 -15.21
N LEU A 90 -4.18 -5.74 -15.23
CA LEU A 90 -5.42 -6.51 -15.39
C LEU A 90 -6.46 -6.14 -14.31
N TYR A 91 -6.05 -6.10 -13.04
CA TYR A 91 -6.96 -5.75 -11.94
C TYR A 91 -7.38 -4.29 -11.97
N ARG A 92 -6.46 -3.38 -12.32
CA ARG A 92 -6.77 -1.95 -12.48
C ARG A 92 -7.81 -1.76 -13.58
N ASP A 93 -7.64 -2.42 -14.72
CA ASP A 93 -8.53 -2.28 -15.86
C ASP A 93 -9.91 -2.89 -15.56
N ALA A 94 -9.98 -4.00 -14.82
CA ALA A 94 -11.23 -4.56 -14.32
C ALA A 94 -11.99 -3.56 -13.42
N VAL A 95 -11.31 -2.93 -12.46
CA VAL A 95 -11.92 -1.92 -11.56
C VAL A 95 -12.35 -0.67 -12.33
N ALA A 96 -11.57 -0.26 -13.33
CA ALA A 96 -11.90 0.88 -14.18
C ALA A 96 -13.07 0.63 -15.13
N GLY A 97 -13.65 -0.58 -15.14
CA GLY A 97 -14.69 -0.98 -16.10
C GLY A 97 -14.18 -1.02 -17.54
N LYS A 98 -12.85 -1.05 -17.74
CA LYS A 98 -12.19 -1.26 -19.03
C LYS A 98 -11.99 -2.74 -19.35
N GLY A 99 -12.48 -3.63 -18.47
CA GLY A 99 -12.67 -5.02 -18.81
C GLY A 99 -13.47 -5.10 -20.11
N MET A 100 -13.06 -6.00 -21.00
CA MET A 100 -13.74 -6.17 -22.28
C MET A 100 -15.24 -6.29 -22.05
N ASP A 101 -16.05 -5.45 -22.69
CA ASP A 101 -17.49 -5.51 -22.54
C ASP A 101 -17.94 -6.89 -23.00
N PHE A 102 -18.41 -7.71 -22.06
CA PHE A 102 -18.83 -9.08 -22.37
C PHE A 102 -19.93 -9.06 -23.43
N ASP A 103 -20.74 -8.00 -23.50
CA ASP A 103 -21.74 -7.82 -24.54
C ASP A 103 -21.10 -7.59 -25.92
N GLU A 104 -19.93 -6.95 -26.00
CA GLU A 104 -19.20 -6.69 -27.24
C GLU A 104 -18.40 -7.92 -27.73
N ILE A 105 -17.95 -8.78 -26.81
CA ILE A 105 -17.27 -10.05 -27.16
C ILE A 105 -18.27 -11.18 -27.44
N MET A 106 -19.36 -11.26 -26.69
CA MET A 106 -20.36 -12.35 -26.77
C MET A 106 -21.58 -11.92 -27.59
N ASN A 107 -21.33 -11.37 -28.78
CA ASN A 107 -22.38 -10.83 -29.65
C ASN A 107 -23.25 -11.91 -30.31
N ASP A 108 -22.79 -13.16 -30.36
CA ASP A 108 -23.49 -14.24 -31.03
C ASP A 108 -24.57 -14.90 -30.16
N ALA A 109 -25.64 -15.39 -30.81
CA ALA A 109 -26.75 -16.07 -30.15
C ALA A 109 -26.32 -17.31 -29.36
N ARG A 110 -25.24 -17.97 -29.79
CA ARG A 110 -24.62 -19.10 -29.10
C ARG A 110 -24.01 -18.67 -27.77
N ASP A 111 -23.34 -17.54 -27.75
CA ASP A 111 -22.57 -17.05 -26.60
C ASP A 111 -23.51 -16.54 -25.50
N ARG A 112 -24.60 -15.87 -25.88
CA ARG A 112 -25.70 -15.52 -24.96
C ARG A 112 -26.35 -16.75 -24.32
N ALA A 113 -26.48 -17.85 -25.08
CA ALA A 113 -27.03 -19.11 -24.56
C ALA A 113 -26.08 -19.81 -23.58
N LEU A 114 -24.77 -19.63 -23.74
CA LEU A 114 -23.77 -20.12 -22.79
C LEU A 114 -23.75 -19.26 -21.52
N LEU A 115 -23.82 -17.94 -21.66
CA LEU A 115 -23.83 -17.01 -20.53
C LEU A 115 -25.01 -17.30 -19.59
N LYS A 116 -26.20 -17.56 -20.15
CA LYS A 116 -27.40 -17.97 -19.39
C LYS A 116 -27.25 -19.31 -18.64
N LYS A 117 -26.37 -20.20 -19.11
CA LYS A 117 -26.12 -21.50 -18.48
C LYS A 117 -25.07 -21.44 -17.37
N PHE A 118 -24.12 -20.52 -17.45
CA PHE A 118 -22.95 -20.49 -16.56
C PHE A 118 -22.89 -19.27 -15.63
N ALA A 119 -23.67 -18.22 -15.89
CA ALA A 119 -23.82 -17.04 -15.03
C ALA A 119 -25.31 -16.79 -14.72
N PRO A 120 -25.92 -17.57 -13.81
CA PRO A 120 -27.32 -17.35 -13.42
C PRO A 120 -27.45 -16.05 -12.60
N ASP A 121 -28.22 -15.09 -13.13
CA ASP A 121 -28.80 -13.83 -12.60
C ASP A 121 -27.96 -12.88 -11.70
N ASP A 122 -26.86 -13.30 -11.08
CA ASP A 122 -26.08 -12.53 -10.09
C ASP A 122 -25.06 -11.57 -10.72
N GLN A 123 -24.76 -11.73 -12.02
CA GLN A 123 -23.79 -10.90 -12.75
C GLN A 123 -24.40 -10.08 -13.90
N THR A 124 -25.71 -10.16 -14.11
CA THR A 124 -26.38 -9.31 -15.09
C THR A 124 -26.75 -7.98 -14.45
N VAL A 125 -26.36 -6.87 -15.08
CA VAL A 125 -26.80 -5.52 -14.68
C VAL A 125 -28.32 -5.55 -14.51
N PRO A 126 -28.89 -5.08 -13.37
CA PRO A 126 -30.32 -5.19 -13.14
C PRO A 126 -31.08 -4.57 -14.30
N ALA A 127 -31.96 -5.37 -14.92
CA ALA A 127 -32.68 -5.00 -16.13
C ALA A 127 -33.31 -3.60 -15.98
N ALA A 128 -33.09 -2.73 -16.97
CA ALA A 128 -33.56 -1.35 -16.92
C ALA A 128 -35.05 -1.31 -16.55
N PRO A 129 -35.46 -0.43 -15.61
CA PRO A 129 -36.82 -0.45 -15.08
C PRO A 129 -37.83 -0.26 -16.22
N THR A 130 -38.86 -1.11 -16.23
CA THR A 130 -39.91 -1.07 -17.25
C THR A 130 -40.59 0.31 -17.27
N ARG A 131 -41.22 0.67 -18.40
CA ARG A 131 -41.88 1.98 -18.56
C ARG A 131 -42.89 2.29 -17.44
N LYS A 132 -43.59 1.26 -16.93
CA LYS A 132 -44.53 1.39 -15.81
C LYS A 132 -43.83 1.73 -14.49
N VAL A 133 -42.69 1.07 -14.22
CA VAL A 133 -41.87 1.32 -13.02
C VAL A 133 -41.24 2.71 -13.07
N LYS A 134 -40.74 3.15 -14.24
CA LYS A 134 -40.23 4.52 -14.45
C LYS A 134 -41.32 5.57 -14.23
N ALA A 135 -42.53 5.35 -14.74
CA ALA A 135 -43.64 6.27 -14.56
C ALA A 135 -44.05 6.40 -13.07
N ALA A 136 -44.11 5.28 -12.35
CA ALA A 136 -44.43 5.27 -10.91
C ALA A 136 -43.35 5.96 -10.07
N SER A 137 -42.07 5.69 -10.35
CA SER A 137 -40.94 6.35 -9.68
C SER A 137 -40.92 7.85 -9.92
N ASN A 138 -41.13 8.28 -11.17
CA ASN A 138 -41.23 9.70 -11.50
C ASN A 138 -42.43 10.36 -10.80
N ALA A 139 -43.60 9.71 -10.76
CA ALA A 139 -44.78 10.24 -10.08
C ALA A 139 -44.54 10.41 -8.57
N LEU A 140 -43.85 9.47 -7.93
CA LEU A 140 -43.44 9.57 -6.52
C LEU A 140 -42.46 10.72 -6.29
N ALA A 141 -41.49 10.91 -7.19
CA ALA A 141 -40.54 12.02 -7.10
C ALA A 141 -41.25 13.38 -7.22
N TYR A 142 -42.20 13.53 -8.15
CA TYR A 142 -43.02 14.75 -8.27
C TYR A 142 -43.92 14.98 -7.05
N ALA A 143 -44.49 13.92 -6.48
CA ALA A 143 -45.30 14.02 -5.26
C ALA A 143 -44.46 14.47 -4.05
N ALA A 144 -43.25 13.93 -3.89
CA ALA A 144 -42.33 14.30 -2.83
C ALA A 144 -41.88 15.78 -2.94
N VAL A 145 -41.57 16.23 -4.16
CA VAL A 145 -41.19 17.64 -4.42
C VAL A 145 -42.37 18.59 -4.11
N ASN A 146 -43.58 18.23 -4.50
CA ASN A 146 -44.77 19.02 -4.20
C ASN A 146 -45.11 19.07 -2.70
N GLN A 147 -44.78 18.01 -1.95
CA GLN A 147 -44.96 17.99 -0.50
C GLN A 147 -43.95 18.90 0.21
N MET A 148 -42.70 18.96 -0.27
CA MET A 148 -41.68 19.87 0.26
C MET A 148 -42.00 21.34 -0.04
N LEU A 149 -42.48 21.66 -1.24
CA LEU A 149 -42.85 23.03 -1.64
C LEU A 149 -44.08 23.59 -0.91
N ARG A 150 -44.87 22.73 -0.26
CA ARG A 150 -46.12 23.11 0.45
C ARG A 150 -45.94 23.16 1.98
N GLY A 151 -44.71 22.92 2.48
CA GLY A 151 -44.41 22.75 3.90
C GLY A 151 -43.65 23.87 4.60
N ASP A 152 -43.32 24.98 3.93
CA ASP A 152 -42.68 26.16 4.55
C ASP A 152 -43.47 27.44 4.25
N GLY A 153 -44.58 27.63 4.97
CA GLY A 153 -45.41 28.85 4.96
C GLY A 153 -46.14 29.03 6.28
#